data_AF-A0A9X2E2N1-F1
#
_entry.id   AF-A0A9X2E2N1-F1
#
_cell.length_a   1.000
_cell.length_b   1.000
_cell.length_c   1.000
_cell.angle_alpha   90.00
_cell.angle_beta   90.00
_cell.angle_gamma   90.00
#
_symmetry.space_group_name_H-M   'P 1'
#
loop_
_entity.id
_entity.type
_entity.pdbx_description
1 polymer ?
#
loop_
_entity_poly.entity_id
_entity_poly.type
_entity_poly.pdbx_seq_one_letter_code
_entity_poly.pdbx_strand_id
1 'polypeptide(L)'
;MSASKITRERLGNKGFHLHLLSERGYPVPPFAVLDGPAIRAGVDRASIAALLDRLRGEAATRMAVEPEAVAFAVRSSPPVSMPGMMDTLLGLGVGETAVPALTARLGSAELARTLLRIGERDLRTHLGERVPEEPVDQVHAAVAAVRDSWNNERARDYRRDQGISDGLAPAVVVQAMVFGLGERSGSGVVFSHDPLTGARGMHGEYLSASTGAALVAGQVTPEGLARLARESPAAHAELDRFVGELFAWQRVLIEVEFVVERGRLWLVQLRAATASEAVRTVVTIDAWRSGLLDRATALVRLSPRALCAEDRQEAAAGHGRLLATGIGAAGGVATGRVVRTVEEALAHAGEPVVLLRPTTEPEDFLGMTQSAGIITLAGGFGSHAAVVARELGRPAVVGARFTDPDWPDAPHAAATVTVCGTTGRVWEGRVPAVSRPAVDWPADLLGDAPPDGERPARLRELLAANEKGRR
;
A
#
# COMPACT_ATOMS: atom_id res chain seq x y z
N MET A 1 -0.91 -38.45 3.78
CA MET A 1 0.01 -37.38 4.17
C MET A 1 -0.71 -36.48 5.15
N SER A 2 -0.25 -36.38 6.40
CA SER A 2 -0.84 -35.53 7.43
C SER A 2 -0.95 -34.09 6.91
N ALA A 3 -2.15 -33.52 6.88
CA ALA A 3 -2.39 -32.13 6.51
C ALA A 3 -1.65 -31.26 7.53
N SER A 4 -0.42 -30.86 7.20
CA SER A 4 0.36 -30.02 8.10
C SER A 4 -0.39 -28.73 8.32
N LYS A 5 -0.58 -28.33 9.58
CA LYS A 5 -1.25 -27.07 9.93
C LYS A 5 -0.66 -25.92 9.11
N ILE A 6 -1.53 -25.23 8.37
CA ILE A 6 -1.20 -23.98 7.67
C ILE A 6 -0.97 -22.91 8.74
N THR A 7 0.28 -22.46 8.89
CA THR A 7 0.68 -21.44 9.87
C THR A 7 1.45 -20.32 9.20
N ARG A 8 1.39 -19.11 9.78
CA ARG A 8 2.21 -17.96 9.36
C ARG A 8 3.71 -18.24 9.47
N GLU A 9 4.13 -19.02 10.44
CA GLU A 9 5.52 -19.43 10.61
C GLU A 9 6.03 -20.25 9.42
N ARG A 10 5.16 -21.09 8.84
CA ARG A 10 5.54 -21.98 7.75
C ARG A 10 5.42 -21.33 6.37
N LEU A 11 4.32 -20.62 6.12
CA LEU A 11 4.03 -20.02 4.80
C LEU A 11 4.46 -18.55 4.68
N GLY A 12 4.91 -17.95 5.78
CA GLY A 12 5.08 -16.51 5.90
C GLY A 12 3.77 -15.74 5.83
N ASN A 13 3.84 -14.41 5.96
CA ASN A 13 2.63 -13.58 5.97
C ASN A 13 1.88 -13.61 4.63
N LYS A 14 2.57 -13.37 3.50
CA LYS A 14 1.92 -13.30 2.17
C LYS A 14 1.31 -14.66 1.78
N GLY A 15 2.10 -15.73 1.89
CA GLY A 15 1.66 -17.09 1.58
C GLY A 15 0.47 -17.52 2.44
N PHE A 16 0.47 -17.19 3.74
CA PHE A 16 -0.65 -17.46 4.64
C PHE A 16 -1.93 -16.73 4.23
N HIS A 17 -1.86 -15.44 3.93
CA HIS A 17 -3.04 -14.67 3.53
C HIS A 17 -3.57 -15.09 2.15
N LEU A 18 -2.70 -15.39 1.19
CA LEU A 18 -3.11 -15.94 -0.12
C LEU A 18 -3.84 -17.28 0.03
N HIS A 19 -3.35 -18.15 0.92
CA HIS A 19 -4.02 -19.42 1.22
C HIS A 19 -5.43 -19.19 1.78
N LEU A 20 -5.57 -18.31 2.77
CA LEU A 20 -6.86 -18.01 3.38
C LEU A 20 -7.86 -17.36 2.41
N LEU A 21 -7.39 -16.54 1.48
CA LEU A 21 -8.21 -15.98 0.40
C LEU A 21 -8.68 -17.09 -0.55
N SER A 22 -7.76 -17.96 -0.98
CA SER A 22 -8.09 -19.05 -1.91
C SER A 22 -9.06 -20.06 -1.30
N GLU A 23 -8.88 -20.44 -0.02
CA GLU A 23 -9.81 -21.35 0.70
C GLU A 23 -11.23 -20.78 0.82
N ARG A 24 -11.36 -19.45 0.81
CA ARG A 24 -12.66 -18.75 0.87
C ARG A 24 -13.28 -18.49 -0.50
N GLY A 25 -12.63 -18.93 -1.57
CA GLY A 25 -13.15 -18.79 -2.94
C GLY A 25 -12.98 -17.40 -3.55
N TYR A 26 -12.13 -16.53 -2.97
CA TYR A 26 -11.78 -15.26 -3.63
C TYR A 26 -10.95 -15.53 -4.90
N PRO A 27 -11.03 -14.65 -5.93
CA PRO A 27 -10.29 -14.83 -7.17
C PRO A 27 -8.81 -14.53 -6.96
N VAL A 28 -8.06 -15.51 -6.47
CA VAL A 28 -6.60 -15.42 -6.28
C VAL A 28 -5.90 -16.10 -7.46
N PRO A 29 -4.94 -15.44 -8.14
CA PRO A 29 -4.12 -16.09 -9.17
C PRO A 29 -3.44 -17.34 -8.59
N PRO A 30 -3.41 -18.49 -9.30
CA PRO A 30 -2.78 -19.72 -8.79
C PRO A 30 -1.37 -19.48 -8.29
N PHE A 31 -1.05 -20.08 -7.15
CA PHE A 31 0.24 -19.90 -6.51
C PHE A 31 0.67 -21.18 -5.79
N ALA A 32 1.97 -21.28 -5.55
CA ALA A 32 2.55 -22.25 -4.63
C ALA A 32 3.40 -21.53 -3.60
N VAL A 33 3.45 -22.09 -2.39
CA VAL A 33 4.35 -21.62 -1.34
C VAL A 33 5.42 -22.67 -1.12
N LEU A 34 6.66 -22.29 -1.37
CA LEU A 34 7.83 -23.02 -0.91
C LEU A 34 8.05 -22.60 0.55
N ASP A 35 7.80 -23.52 1.48
CA ASP A 35 7.86 -23.21 2.90
C ASP A 35 9.29 -22.98 3.42
N GLY A 36 9.39 -22.38 4.61
CA GLY A 36 10.67 -22.05 5.23
C GLY A 36 11.67 -23.23 5.28
N PRO A 37 11.27 -24.43 5.72
CA PRO A 37 12.14 -25.61 5.71
C PRO A 37 12.65 -26.00 4.31
N ALA A 38 11.79 -26.02 3.30
CA ALA A 38 12.21 -26.33 1.92
C ALA A 38 13.19 -25.29 1.38
N ILE A 39 12.92 -24.01 1.62
CA ILE A 39 13.80 -22.92 1.20
C ILE A 39 15.16 -22.99 1.89
N ARG A 40 15.19 -23.30 3.19
CA ARG A 40 16.43 -23.50 3.95
C ARG A 40 17.25 -24.67 3.44
N ALA A 41 16.61 -25.78 3.09
CA ALA A 41 17.28 -26.96 2.53
C ALA A 41 17.82 -26.71 1.11
N GLY A 42 17.25 -25.73 0.40
CA GLY A 42 17.47 -25.53 -1.02
C GLY A 42 16.48 -26.36 -1.84
N VAL A 43 15.97 -25.76 -2.92
CA VAL A 43 15.03 -26.40 -3.83
C VAL A 43 15.75 -26.66 -5.14
N ASP A 44 15.77 -27.91 -5.58
CA ASP A 44 16.45 -28.27 -6.83
C ASP A 44 15.66 -27.80 -8.07
N ARG A 45 16.37 -27.73 -9.20
CA ARG A 45 15.82 -27.30 -10.49
C ARG A 45 14.64 -28.16 -10.97
N ALA A 46 14.67 -29.48 -10.75
CA ALA A 46 13.61 -30.38 -11.21
C ALA A 46 12.31 -30.17 -10.40
N SER A 47 12.45 -29.92 -9.09
CA SER A 47 11.34 -29.52 -8.22
C SER A 47 10.71 -28.20 -8.66
N ILE A 48 11.52 -27.20 -9.08
CA ILE A 48 11.01 -25.96 -9.65
C ILE A 48 10.29 -26.20 -10.98
N ALA A 49 10.86 -27.01 -11.88
CA ALA A 49 10.23 -27.33 -13.16
C ALA A 49 8.83 -27.97 -12.96
N ALA A 50 8.74 -29.00 -12.11
CA ALA A 50 7.48 -29.67 -11.81
C ALA A 50 6.45 -28.73 -11.15
N LEU A 51 6.91 -27.81 -10.30
CA LEU A 51 6.07 -26.79 -9.69
C LEU A 51 5.51 -25.81 -10.73
N LEU A 52 6.34 -25.35 -11.65
CA LEU A 52 5.94 -24.44 -12.72
C LEU A 52 4.95 -25.10 -13.68
N ASP A 53 5.18 -26.34 -14.09
CA ASP A 53 4.27 -27.05 -15.00
C ASP A 53 2.87 -27.21 -14.39
N ARG A 54 2.81 -27.61 -13.11
CA ARG A 54 1.54 -27.71 -12.39
C ARG A 54 0.82 -26.37 -12.26
N LEU A 55 1.54 -25.32 -11.84
CA LEU A 55 0.94 -23.99 -11.70
C LEU A 55 0.51 -23.40 -13.04
N ARG A 56 1.27 -23.65 -14.10
CA ARG A 56 0.98 -23.19 -15.47
C ARG A 56 -0.33 -23.80 -15.97
N GLY A 57 -0.53 -25.11 -15.80
CA GLY A 57 -1.78 -25.77 -16.18
C GLY A 57 -3.00 -25.27 -15.40
N GLU A 58 -2.85 -25.07 -14.08
CA GLU A 58 -3.92 -24.50 -13.25
C GLU A 58 -4.27 -23.06 -13.66
N ALA A 59 -3.25 -22.22 -13.89
CA ALA A 59 -3.41 -20.84 -14.31
C ALA A 59 -4.05 -20.72 -15.69
N ALA A 60 -3.59 -21.51 -16.67
CA ALA A 60 -4.17 -21.57 -18.01
C ALA A 60 -5.69 -21.82 -17.94
N THR A 61 -6.11 -22.78 -17.12
CA THR A 61 -7.52 -23.13 -16.92
C THR A 61 -8.30 -22.01 -16.22
N ARG A 62 -7.82 -21.53 -15.06
CA ARG A 62 -8.57 -20.56 -14.24
C ARG A 62 -8.63 -19.16 -14.86
N MET A 63 -7.56 -18.77 -15.56
CA MET A 63 -7.45 -17.48 -16.24
C MET A 63 -8.01 -17.52 -17.67
N ALA A 64 -8.26 -18.71 -18.22
CA ALA A 64 -8.68 -18.94 -19.61
C ALA A 64 -7.66 -18.35 -20.62
N VAL A 65 -6.41 -18.79 -20.50
CA VAL A 65 -5.28 -18.37 -21.34
C VAL A 65 -4.44 -19.58 -21.76
N GLU A 66 -3.63 -19.43 -22.80
CA GLU A 66 -2.67 -20.47 -23.19
C GLU A 66 -1.61 -20.70 -22.10
N PRO A 67 -1.20 -21.95 -21.83
CA PRO A 67 -0.12 -22.27 -20.89
C PRO A 67 1.15 -21.43 -21.10
N GLU A 68 1.56 -21.22 -22.35
CA GLU A 68 2.74 -20.45 -22.73
C GLU A 68 2.61 -18.96 -22.41
N ALA A 69 1.39 -18.45 -22.21
CA ALA A 69 1.13 -17.07 -21.81
C ALA A 69 1.16 -16.87 -20.28
N VAL A 70 1.55 -17.88 -19.50
CA VAL A 70 1.64 -17.80 -18.03
C VAL A 70 3.08 -17.49 -17.60
N ALA A 71 3.31 -16.23 -17.23
CA ALA A 71 4.49 -15.80 -16.49
C ALA A 71 4.25 -15.89 -14.98
N PHE A 72 5.32 -15.79 -14.19
CA PHE A 72 5.30 -15.93 -12.74
C PHE A 72 5.92 -14.74 -12.03
N ALA A 73 5.37 -14.43 -10.86
CA ALA A 73 5.97 -13.56 -9.87
C ALA A 73 6.59 -14.40 -8.75
N VAL A 74 7.81 -14.07 -8.35
CA VAL A 74 8.50 -14.68 -7.19
C VAL A 74 8.57 -13.65 -6.07
N ARG A 75 7.99 -13.99 -4.93
CA ARG A 75 7.77 -13.07 -3.81
C ARG A 75 8.33 -13.62 -2.52
N SER A 76 9.12 -12.82 -1.83
CA SER A 76 9.52 -13.11 -0.44
C SER A 76 8.30 -13.06 0.49
N SER A 77 8.15 -14.09 1.32
CA SER A 77 7.09 -14.23 2.32
C SER A 77 7.72 -14.62 3.66
N PRO A 78 8.36 -13.68 4.38
CA PRO A 78 8.83 -13.97 5.72
C PRO A 78 7.66 -14.04 6.72
N PRO A 79 7.79 -14.79 7.83
CA PRO A 79 6.81 -14.80 8.93
C PRO A 79 6.60 -13.43 9.58
N VAL A 80 7.63 -12.58 9.55
CA VAL A 80 7.63 -11.21 10.06
C VAL A 80 8.13 -10.29 8.94
N SER A 81 7.48 -9.14 8.74
CA SER A 81 7.94 -8.16 7.73
C SER A 81 9.25 -7.51 8.20
N MET A 82 10.28 -7.44 7.35
CA MET A 82 11.60 -6.91 7.72
C MET A 82 12.23 -6.11 6.57
N PRO A 83 12.98 -5.03 6.85
CA PRO A 83 13.79 -4.31 5.85
C PRO A 83 14.92 -5.19 5.28
N GLY A 84 15.26 -4.99 4.00
CA GLY A 84 16.40 -5.68 3.37
C GLY A 84 16.11 -7.08 2.81
N MET A 85 14.85 -7.54 2.88
CA MET A 85 14.39 -8.70 2.13
C MET A 85 14.24 -8.35 0.64
N MET A 86 14.49 -9.33 -0.23
CA MET A 86 14.36 -9.12 -1.67
C MET A 86 12.93 -8.72 -2.05
N ASP A 87 12.83 -7.76 -2.97
CA ASP A 87 11.58 -7.28 -3.55
C ASP A 87 10.89 -8.36 -4.41
N THR A 88 9.69 -8.04 -4.90
CA THR A 88 8.95 -8.94 -5.79
C THR A 88 9.58 -8.92 -7.18
N LEU A 89 9.98 -10.10 -7.69
CA LEU A 89 10.40 -10.24 -9.09
C LEU A 89 9.19 -10.59 -9.93
N LEU A 90 8.99 -9.85 -11.02
CA LEU A 90 7.89 -10.05 -11.95
C LEU A 90 8.39 -10.59 -13.29
N GLY A 91 7.51 -11.20 -14.08
CA GLY A 91 7.79 -11.56 -15.47
C GLY A 91 8.74 -12.75 -15.66
N LEU A 92 8.82 -13.65 -14.68
CA LEU A 92 9.72 -14.81 -14.73
C LEU A 92 9.03 -16.04 -15.33
N GLY A 93 9.83 -17.06 -15.70
CA GLY A 93 9.31 -18.35 -16.15
C GLY A 93 8.73 -18.32 -17.56
N VAL A 94 9.13 -17.34 -18.36
CA VAL A 94 8.83 -17.17 -19.78
C VAL A 94 10.06 -16.66 -20.53
N GLY A 95 10.13 -16.91 -21.83
CA GLY A 95 11.20 -16.45 -22.72
C GLY A 95 10.64 -16.02 -24.09
N GLU A 96 11.52 -15.82 -25.08
CA GLU A 96 11.13 -15.35 -26.42
C GLU A 96 10.08 -16.26 -27.10
N THR A 97 10.11 -17.57 -26.83
CA THR A 97 9.12 -18.53 -27.36
C THR A 97 7.70 -18.27 -26.87
N ALA A 98 7.51 -17.58 -25.74
CA ALA A 98 6.21 -17.22 -25.18
C ALA A 98 5.61 -15.95 -25.81
N VAL A 99 6.39 -15.17 -26.59
CA VAL A 99 5.95 -13.87 -27.14
C VAL A 99 4.66 -13.98 -27.96
N PRO A 100 4.45 -14.98 -28.84
CA PRO A 100 3.18 -15.12 -29.56
C PRO A 100 1.97 -15.30 -28.64
N ALA A 101 2.07 -16.18 -27.63
CA ALA A 101 0.99 -16.44 -26.69
C ALA A 101 0.72 -15.25 -25.77
N LEU A 102 1.78 -14.59 -25.29
CA LEU A 102 1.69 -13.35 -24.52
C LEU A 102 1.09 -12.21 -25.36
N THR A 103 1.43 -12.12 -26.64
CA THR A 103 0.85 -11.12 -27.56
C THR A 103 -0.66 -11.33 -27.70
N ALA A 104 -1.11 -12.58 -27.84
CA ALA A 104 -2.54 -12.90 -27.89
C ALA A 104 -3.25 -12.56 -26.56
N ARG A 105 -2.61 -12.77 -25.41
CA ARG A 105 -3.16 -12.45 -24.08
C ARG A 105 -3.22 -10.94 -23.81
N LEU A 106 -2.15 -10.21 -24.14
CA LEU A 106 -1.96 -8.79 -23.84
C LEU A 106 -2.48 -7.84 -24.94
N GLY A 107 -2.70 -8.35 -26.14
CA GLY A 107 -3.09 -7.56 -27.32
C GLY A 107 -1.93 -6.80 -27.98
N SER A 108 -0.69 -6.95 -27.51
CA SER A 108 0.47 -6.24 -28.06
C SER A 108 1.78 -7.02 -27.90
N ALA A 109 2.52 -7.15 -29.01
CA ALA A 109 3.85 -7.76 -29.01
C ALA A 109 4.89 -6.90 -28.31
N GLU A 110 4.70 -5.57 -28.29
CA GLU A 110 5.56 -4.66 -27.55
C GLU A 110 5.37 -4.83 -26.04
N LEU A 111 4.12 -4.98 -25.58
CA LEU A 111 3.83 -5.27 -24.17
C LEU A 111 4.39 -6.65 -23.76
N ALA A 112 4.25 -7.66 -24.61
CA ALA A 112 4.84 -8.99 -24.37
C ALA A 112 6.37 -8.92 -24.19
N ARG A 113 7.08 -8.20 -25.07
CA ARG A 113 8.54 -8.00 -24.93
C ARG A 113 8.91 -7.13 -23.73
N THR A 114 8.07 -6.15 -23.38
CA THR A 114 8.26 -5.33 -22.18
C THR A 114 8.21 -6.19 -20.92
N LEU A 115 7.29 -7.16 -20.85
CA LEU A 115 7.24 -8.10 -19.74
C LEU A 115 8.54 -8.91 -19.58
N LEU A 116 9.11 -9.41 -20.69
CA LEU A 116 10.39 -10.12 -20.64
C LEU A 116 11.52 -9.22 -20.13
N ARG A 117 11.60 -7.97 -20.61
CA ARG A 117 12.58 -6.98 -20.15
C ARG A 117 12.43 -6.65 -18.67
N ILE A 118 11.21 -6.61 -18.13
CA ILE A 118 10.98 -6.41 -16.70
C ILE A 118 11.60 -7.56 -15.90
N GLY A 119 11.32 -8.81 -16.27
CA GLY A 119 11.90 -9.97 -15.59
C GLY A 119 13.42 -10.02 -15.67
N GLU A 120 13.98 -9.74 -16.85
CA GLU A 120 15.42 -9.67 -17.06
C GLU A 120 16.08 -8.56 -16.21
N ARG A 121 15.46 -7.37 -16.15
CA ARG A 121 15.93 -6.25 -15.33
C ARG A 121 15.87 -6.60 -13.85
N ASP A 122 14.75 -7.11 -13.36
CA ASP A 122 14.56 -7.45 -11.95
C ASP A 122 15.55 -8.56 -11.52
N LEU A 123 15.77 -9.58 -12.37
CA LEU A 123 16.81 -10.59 -12.14
C LEU A 123 18.20 -9.96 -12.11
N ARG A 124 18.54 -9.08 -13.06
CA ARG A 124 19.85 -8.42 -13.12
C ARG A 124 20.12 -7.57 -11.88
N THR A 125 19.12 -6.87 -11.37
CA THR A 125 19.23 -6.07 -10.14
C THR A 125 19.63 -6.91 -8.93
N HIS A 126 19.19 -8.17 -8.87
CA HIS A 126 19.43 -9.04 -7.71
C HIS A 126 20.54 -10.09 -7.90
N LEU A 127 20.81 -10.49 -9.15
CA LEU A 127 21.78 -11.55 -9.49
C LEU A 127 23.06 -11.01 -10.15
N GLY A 128 23.09 -9.74 -10.55
CA GLY A 128 24.19 -9.15 -11.32
C GLY A 128 24.10 -9.47 -12.81
N GLU A 129 25.26 -9.52 -13.49
CA GLU A 129 25.31 -9.58 -14.97
C GLU A 129 24.88 -10.93 -15.57
N ARG A 130 24.93 -12.02 -14.81
CA ARG A 130 24.60 -13.37 -15.29
C ARG A 130 23.12 -13.70 -15.04
N VAL A 131 22.27 -13.29 -15.97
CA VAL A 131 20.83 -13.60 -15.95
C VAL A 131 20.56 -14.90 -16.70
N PRO A 132 19.90 -15.91 -16.09
CA PRO A 132 19.54 -17.14 -16.80
C PRO A 132 18.52 -16.89 -17.91
N GLU A 133 18.75 -17.46 -19.09
CA GLU A 133 17.79 -17.38 -20.22
C GLU A 133 16.63 -18.37 -20.07
N GLU A 134 16.94 -19.58 -19.59
CA GLU A 134 15.97 -20.65 -19.46
C GLU A 134 14.88 -20.33 -18.41
N PRO A 135 13.58 -20.42 -18.75
CA PRO A 135 12.47 -20.08 -17.87
C PRO A 135 12.51 -20.71 -16.46
N VAL A 136 12.87 -21.99 -16.38
CA VAL A 136 12.98 -22.71 -15.10
C VAL A 136 14.13 -22.16 -14.27
N ASP A 137 15.25 -21.84 -14.92
CA ASP A 137 16.46 -21.36 -14.27
C ASP A 137 16.29 -19.92 -13.76
N GLN A 138 15.51 -19.08 -14.44
CA GLN A 138 15.08 -17.77 -13.94
C GLN A 138 14.39 -17.87 -12.58
N VAL A 139 13.38 -18.74 -12.46
CA VAL A 139 12.61 -18.91 -11.22
C VAL A 139 13.45 -19.57 -10.14
N HIS A 140 14.25 -20.59 -10.50
CA HIS A 140 15.14 -21.27 -9.56
C HIS A 140 16.18 -20.29 -8.98
N ALA A 141 16.79 -19.43 -9.81
CA ALA A 141 17.71 -18.40 -9.36
C ALA A 141 17.02 -17.35 -8.48
N ALA A 142 15.80 -16.91 -8.82
CA ALA A 142 15.03 -15.99 -7.99
C ALA A 142 14.68 -16.59 -6.61
N VAL A 143 14.30 -17.86 -6.55
CA VAL A 143 14.04 -18.57 -5.28
C VAL A 143 15.31 -18.63 -4.42
N ALA A 144 16.46 -18.95 -5.02
CA ALA A 144 17.75 -18.94 -4.34
C ALA A 144 18.13 -17.53 -3.83
N ALA A 145 17.89 -16.49 -4.64
CA ALA A 145 18.12 -15.11 -4.23
C ALA A 145 17.25 -14.68 -3.05
N VAL A 146 15.97 -15.11 -2.98
CA VAL A 146 15.13 -14.84 -1.79
C VAL A 146 15.74 -15.50 -0.55
N ARG A 147 16.12 -16.78 -0.67
CA ARG A 147 16.77 -17.53 0.41
C ARG A 147 18.01 -16.80 0.92
N ASP A 148 18.86 -16.36 0.01
CA ASP A 148 20.14 -15.73 0.35
C ASP A 148 19.93 -14.33 0.95
N SER A 149 18.90 -13.59 0.49
CA SER A 149 18.53 -12.28 1.05
C SER A 149 18.15 -12.34 2.54
N TRP A 150 17.58 -13.45 3.02
CA TRP A 150 17.29 -13.62 4.46
C TRP A 150 18.55 -13.67 5.32
N ASN A 151 19.69 -14.06 4.73
CA ASN A 151 20.96 -14.21 5.41
C ASN A 151 21.93 -13.05 5.16
N ASN A 152 21.49 -11.97 4.51
CA ASN A 152 22.32 -10.77 4.37
C ASN A 152 22.51 -10.07 5.73
N GLU A 153 23.54 -9.22 5.81
CA GLU A 153 23.94 -8.51 7.03
C GLU A 153 22.77 -7.69 7.61
N ARG A 154 22.11 -6.88 6.79
CA ARG A 154 20.97 -6.03 7.18
C ARG A 154 19.82 -6.82 7.79
N ALA A 155 19.45 -7.97 7.21
CA ALA A 155 18.36 -8.80 7.69
C ALA A 155 18.75 -9.52 9.00
N ARG A 156 20.02 -9.91 9.17
CA ARG A 156 20.54 -10.50 10.41
C ARG A 156 20.54 -9.50 11.56
N ASP A 157 21.03 -8.29 11.32
CA ASP A 157 21.06 -7.25 12.34
C ASP A 157 19.65 -6.84 12.76
N TYR A 158 18.73 -6.66 11.80
CA TYR A 158 17.33 -6.39 12.11
C TYR A 158 16.69 -7.50 12.97
N ARG A 159 16.95 -8.78 12.66
CA ARG A 159 16.44 -9.88 13.48
C ARG A 159 16.99 -9.88 14.89
N ARG A 160 18.31 -9.60 15.05
CA ARG A 160 18.95 -9.49 16.36
C ARG A 160 18.30 -8.37 17.18
N ASP A 161 18.11 -7.20 16.60
CA ASP A 161 17.56 -6.02 17.27
C ASP A 161 16.09 -6.20 17.65
N GLN A 162 15.31 -6.92 16.83
CA GLN A 162 13.89 -7.19 17.08
C GLN A 162 13.64 -8.51 17.85
N GLY A 163 14.69 -9.22 18.28
CA GLY A 163 14.56 -10.50 18.99
C GLY A 163 13.90 -11.62 18.17
N ILE A 164 14.03 -11.58 16.84
CA ILE A 164 13.47 -12.58 15.92
C ILE A 164 14.41 -13.79 15.86
N SER A 165 13.88 -14.99 16.07
CA SER A 165 14.66 -16.23 16.10
C SER A 165 15.34 -16.56 14.76
N ASP A 166 16.63 -16.93 14.79
CA ASP A 166 17.38 -17.47 13.65
C ASP A 166 16.88 -18.87 13.19
N GLY A 167 16.05 -19.52 14.01
CA GLY A 167 15.35 -20.75 13.64
C GLY A 167 14.30 -20.54 12.54
N LEU A 168 13.87 -19.30 12.30
CA LEU A 168 12.92 -18.97 11.23
C LEU A 168 13.61 -18.90 9.86
N ALA A 169 12.87 -19.27 8.83
CA ALA A 169 13.29 -19.18 7.44
C ALA A 169 12.22 -18.46 6.62
N PRO A 170 12.60 -17.75 5.53
CA PRO A 170 11.62 -17.12 4.67
C PRO A 170 10.88 -18.21 3.88
N ALA A 171 9.59 -18.04 3.68
CA ALA A 171 8.90 -18.76 2.63
C ALA A 171 9.01 -17.97 1.31
N VAL A 172 8.82 -18.65 0.19
CA VAL A 172 8.76 -18.04 -1.14
C VAL A 172 7.41 -18.37 -1.76
N VAL A 173 6.72 -17.34 -2.26
CA VAL A 173 5.50 -17.50 -3.05
C VAL A 173 5.87 -17.41 -4.52
N VAL A 174 5.55 -18.46 -5.28
CA VAL A 174 5.58 -18.46 -6.75
C VAL A 174 4.14 -18.37 -7.22
N GLN A 175 3.78 -17.26 -7.87
CA GLN A 175 2.40 -16.95 -8.23
C GLN A 175 2.28 -16.66 -9.71
N ALA A 176 1.28 -17.25 -10.38
CA ALA A 176 0.96 -16.94 -11.77
C ALA A 176 0.59 -15.46 -11.91
N MET A 177 1.15 -14.80 -12.92
CA MET A 177 0.87 -13.40 -13.17
C MET A 177 -0.50 -13.18 -13.77
N VAL A 178 -1.14 -12.13 -13.26
CA VAL A 178 -2.27 -11.45 -13.89
C VAL A 178 -1.79 -10.09 -14.34
N PHE A 179 -2.24 -9.65 -15.52
CA PHE A 179 -1.73 -8.44 -16.15
C PHE A 179 -2.74 -7.31 -16.05
N GLY A 180 -2.34 -6.22 -15.39
CA GLY A 180 -3.04 -4.94 -15.48
C GLY A 180 -2.71 -4.18 -16.77
N LEU A 181 -2.04 -4.83 -17.74
CA LEU A 181 -1.68 -4.30 -19.05
C LEU A 181 -2.77 -4.64 -20.09
N GLY A 182 -2.99 -3.76 -21.05
CA GLY A 182 -3.96 -3.95 -22.13
C GLY A 182 -5.35 -3.36 -21.86
N GLU A 183 -6.32 -3.69 -22.72
CA GLU A 183 -7.67 -3.13 -22.65
C GLU A 183 -8.46 -3.59 -21.42
N ARG A 184 -9.13 -2.63 -20.76
CA ARG A 184 -9.92 -2.88 -19.52
C ARG A 184 -9.10 -3.63 -18.46
N SER A 185 -7.81 -3.33 -18.40
CA SER A 185 -6.89 -3.88 -17.44
C SER A 185 -6.23 -2.77 -16.64
N GLY A 186 -5.96 -3.05 -15.37
CA GLY A 186 -5.23 -2.15 -14.49
C GLY A 186 -4.92 -2.79 -13.16
N SER A 187 -4.09 -2.13 -12.38
CA SER A 187 -3.67 -2.58 -11.04
C SER A 187 -4.00 -1.53 -10.02
N GLY A 188 -4.30 -1.94 -8.80
CA GLY A 188 -4.59 -1.00 -7.73
C GLY A 188 -4.31 -1.54 -6.34
N VAL A 189 -4.35 -0.62 -5.39
CA VAL A 189 -4.31 -0.90 -3.95
C VAL A 189 -5.53 -0.27 -3.33
N VAL A 190 -6.19 -1.01 -2.44
CA VAL A 190 -7.41 -0.56 -1.79
C VAL A 190 -7.43 -0.88 -0.31
N PHE A 191 -7.99 0.04 0.46
CA PHE A 191 -8.17 -0.04 1.89
C PHE A 191 -9.65 -0.09 2.22
N SER A 192 -10.00 -0.84 3.28
CA SER A 192 -11.39 -0.90 3.78
C SER A 192 -11.93 0.41 4.36
N HIS A 193 -11.02 1.30 4.76
CA HIS A 193 -11.28 2.62 5.29
C HIS A 193 -10.19 3.55 4.76
N ASP A 194 -10.43 4.85 4.82
CA ASP A 194 -9.40 5.86 4.55
C ASP A 194 -8.20 5.65 5.51
N PRO A 195 -6.98 5.38 4.98
CA PRO A 195 -5.81 5.11 5.81
C PRO A 195 -5.29 6.34 6.57
N LEU A 196 -5.77 7.55 6.26
CA LEU A 196 -5.42 8.81 6.92
C LEU A 196 -6.42 9.19 8.02
N THR A 197 -7.70 9.04 7.73
CA THR A 197 -8.79 9.54 8.61
C THR A 197 -9.53 8.42 9.35
N GLY A 198 -9.48 7.18 8.85
CA GLY A 198 -10.28 6.06 9.33
C GLY A 198 -11.74 6.12 8.88
N ALA A 199 -12.12 7.05 8.01
CA ALA A 199 -13.47 7.13 7.47
C ALA A 199 -13.85 5.84 6.72
N ARG A 200 -15.05 5.34 6.99
CA ARG A 200 -15.58 4.12 6.37
C ARG A 200 -15.77 4.30 4.87
N GLY A 201 -15.41 3.26 4.13
CA GLY A 201 -15.59 3.17 2.68
C GLY A 201 -14.30 2.74 1.99
N MET A 202 -14.47 2.12 0.82
CA MET A 202 -13.36 1.68 -0.01
C MET A 202 -12.52 2.89 -0.46
N HIS A 203 -11.28 3.00 0.02
CA HIS A 203 -10.35 4.08 -0.33
C HIS A 203 -9.13 3.49 -1.02
N GLY A 204 -8.68 4.05 -2.14
CA GLY A 204 -7.56 3.44 -2.85
C GLY A 204 -7.19 4.11 -4.15
N GLU A 205 -6.18 3.53 -4.77
CA GLU A 205 -5.53 4.00 -5.96
C GLU A 205 -5.62 2.93 -7.05
N TYR A 206 -5.87 3.35 -8.29
CA TYR A 206 -5.99 2.50 -9.46
C TYR A 206 -5.23 3.14 -10.63
N LEU A 207 -4.51 2.32 -11.37
CA LEU A 207 -3.79 2.71 -12.57
C LEU A 207 -4.10 1.74 -13.71
N SER A 208 -4.73 2.25 -14.76
CA SER A 208 -4.99 1.49 -15.98
C SER A 208 -3.68 1.23 -16.74
N ALA A 209 -3.62 0.10 -17.45
CA ALA A 209 -2.44 -0.30 -18.22
C ALA A 209 -1.13 -0.31 -17.40
N SER A 210 -1.15 -0.89 -16.19
CA SER A 210 0.01 -0.96 -15.29
C SER A 210 0.25 -2.37 -14.73
N THR A 211 1.50 -2.65 -14.36
CA THR A 211 1.93 -3.88 -13.68
C THR A 211 1.88 -3.77 -12.15
N GLY A 212 1.48 -2.62 -11.60
CA GLY A 212 1.45 -2.35 -10.15
C GLY A 212 2.77 -1.86 -9.56
N ALA A 213 3.92 -2.19 -10.17
CA ALA A 213 5.23 -1.73 -9.70
C ALA A 213 5.34 -0.19 -9.70
N ALA A 214 4.79 0.47 -10.73
CA ALA A 214 4.77 1.93 -10.84
C ALA A 214 3.91 2.60 -9.75
N LEU A 215 2.87 1.90 -9.26
CA LEU A 215 2.01 2.37 -8.18
C LEU A 215 2.75 2.36 -6.84
N VAL A 216 3.40 1.24 -6.53
CA VAL A 216 4.19 1.07 -5.29
C VAL A 216 5.38 2.03 -5.26
N ALA A 217 6.02 2.28 -6.41
CA ALA A 217 7.14 3.20 -6.52
C ALA A 217 6.73 4.69 -6.43
N GLY A 218 5.42 5.00 -6.45
CA GLY A 218 4.92 6.38 -6.35
C GLY A 218 5.33 7.30 -7.50
N GLN A 219 5.77 6.73 -8.64
CA GLN A 219 6.32 7.45 -9.79
C GLN A 219 5.24 8.06 -10.70
N VAL A 220 4.00 7.59 -10.58
CA VAL A 220 2.85 8.07 -11.34
C VAL A 220 1.78 8.50 -10.34
N THR A 221 1.07 9.60 -10.61
CA THR A 221 -0.11 9.99 -9.84
C THR A 221 -1.23 9.01 -10.11
N PRO A 222 -1.62 8.18 -9.14
CA PRO A 222 -2.67 7.20 -9.37
C PRO A 222 -4.01 7.90 -9.53
N GLU A 223 -4.97 7.24 -10.15
CA GLU A 223 -6.35 7.69 -10.14
C GLU A 223 -7.11 7.06 -8.97
N GLY A 224 -8.13 7.75 -8.48
CA GLY A 224 -9.04 7.15 -7.51
C GLY A 224 -9.83 5.99 -8.11
N LEU A 225 -10.42 5.17 -7.26
CA LEU A 225 -11.26 4.02 -7.65
C LEU A 225 -12.46 4.40 -8.53
N ALA A 226 -12.82 5.69 -8.60
CA ALA A 226 -13.79 6.22 -9.56
C ALA A 226 -13.44 5.89 -11.02
N ARG A 227 -12.14 5.79 -11.38
CA ARG A 227 -11.74 5.35 -12.73
C ARG A 227 -12.12 3.89 -12.95
N LEU A 228 -11.79 3.01 -12.00
CA LEU A 228 -12.17 1.60 -12.05
C LEU A 228 -13.70 1.46 -12.17
N ALA A 229 -14.48 2.26 -11.46
CA ALA A 229 -15.94 2.26 -11.56
C ALA A 229 -16.44 2.62 -12.98
N ARG A 230 -15.72 3.47 -13.73
CA ARG A 230 -16.06 3.80 -15.12
C ARG A 230 -15.62 2.74 -16.12
N GLU A 231 -14.39 2.22 -15.98
CA GLU A 231 -13.79 1.29 -16.95
C GLU A 231 -14.26 -0.16 -16.78
N SER A 232 -14.50 -0.59 -15.54
CA SER A 232 -15.02 -1.91 -15.21
C SER A 232 -15.97 -1.85 -14.00
N PRO A 233 -17.23 -1.42 -14.19
CA PRO A 233 -18.21 -1.31 -13.10
C PRO A 233 -18.41 -2.63 -12.35
N ALA A 234 -18.38 -3.77 -13.06
CA ALA A 234 -18.52 -5.09 -12.45
C ALA A 234 -17.35 -5.43 -11.52
N ALA A 235 -16.11 -5.18 -11.95
CA ALA A 235 -14.93 -5.41 -11.10
C ALA A 235 -14.91 -4.44 -9.91
N HIS A 236 -15.35 -3.19 -10.07
CA HIS A 236 -15.49 -2.24 -8.96
C HIS A 236 -16.48 -2.74 -7.91
N ALA A 237 -17.68 -3.15 -8.32
CA ALA A 237 -18.72 -3.65 -7.42
C ALA A 237 -18.29 -4.94 -6.70
N GLU A 238 -17.60 -5.84 -7.42
CA GLU A 238 -17.05 -7.06 -6.84
C GLU A 238 -15.95 -6.74 -5.82
N LEU A 239 -15.05 -5.78 -6.13
CA LEU A 239 -14.01 -5.34 -5.21
C LEU A 239 -14.59 -4.73 -3.93
N ASP A 240 -15.59 -3.85 -4.04
CA ASP A 240 -16.26 -3.22 -2.90
C ASP A 240 -16.87 -4.28 -1.96
N ARG A 241 -17.59 -5.24 -2.54
CA ARG A 241 -18.14 -6.39 -1.78
C ARG A 241 -17.04 -7.18 -1.07
N PHE A 242 -15.98 -7.56 -1.80
CA PHE A 242 -14.88 -8.32 -1.21
C PHE A 242 -14.16 -7.56 -0.10
N VAL A 243 -13.92 -6.26 -0.27
CA VAL A 243 -13.30 -5.42 0.75
C VAL A 243 -14.17 -5.38 2.02
N GLY A 244 -15.48 -5.26 1.87
CA GLY A 244 -16.42 -5.35 3.00
C GLY A 244 -16.38 -6.70 3.72
N GLU A 245 -16.42 -7.81 2.98
CA GLU A 245 -16.33 -9.17 3.54
C GLU A 245 -15.00 -9.43 4.23
N LEU A 246 -13.89 -9.01 3.63
CA LEU A 246 -12.54 -9.17 4.18
C LEU A 246 -12.36 -8.30 5.43
N PHE A 247 -12.94 -7.10 5.47
CA PHE A 247 -12.96 -6.27 6.67
C PHE A 247 -13.78 -6.92 7.79
N ALA A 248 -14.98 -7.44 7.50
CA ALA A 248 -15.80 -8.15 8.47
C ALA A 248 -15.08 -9.38 9.06
N TRP A 249 -14.25 -10.03 8.25
CA TRP A 249 -13.43 -11.16 8.67
C TRP A 249 -12.22 -10.76 9.52
N GLN A 250 -11.38 -9.83 9.04
CA GLN A 250 -10.15 -9.43 9.72
C GLN A 250 -10.41 -8.49 10.91
N ARG A 251 -11.50 -7.72 10.84
CA ARG A 251 -11.97 -6.75 11.85
C ARG A 251 -10.91 -5.72 12.23
N VAL A 252 -10.01 -5.42 11.30
CA VAL A 252 -8.96 -4.41 11.38
C VAL A 252 -8.90 -3.70 10.03
N LEU A 253 -8.23 -2.55 9.97
CA LEU A 253 -7.97 -1.90 8.69
C LEU A 253 -7.17 -2.85 7.79
N ILE A 254 -7.77 -3.23 6.66
CA ILE A 254 -7.12 -4.06 5.66
C ILE A 254 -6.66 -3.24 4.48
N GLU A 255 -5.63 -3.75 3.83
CA GLU A 255 -5.12 -3.32 2.53
C GLU A 255 -5.12 -4.54 1.59
N VAL A 256 -5.64 -4.35 0.39
CA VAL A 256 -5.76 -5.36 -0.66
C VAL A 256 -5.08 -4.84 -1.91
N GLU A 257 -4.11 -5.60 -2.42
CA GLU A 257 -3.56 -5.37 -3.75
C GLU A 257 -4.37 -6.19 -4.75
N PHE A 258 -4.81 -5.56 -5.84
CA PHE A 258 -5.65 -6.21 -6.83
C PHE A 258 -5.21 -5.87 -8.26
N VAL A 259 -5.57 -6.74 -9.19
CA VAL A 259 -5.40 -6.55 -10.62
C VAL A 259 -6.73 -6.86 -11.29
N VAL A 260 -7.12 -5.99 -12.22
CA VAL A 260 -8.17 -6.27 -13.17
C VAL A 260 -7.50 -6.63 -14.48
N GLU A 261 -7.75 -7.83 -14.97
CA GLU A 261 -7.25 -8.29 -16.27
C GLU A 261 -8.45 -8.54 -17.18
N ARG A 262 -8.59 -7.74 -18.25
CA ARG A 262 -9.67 -7.84 -19.23
C ARG A 262 -11.06 -7.83 -18.55
N GLY A 263 -11.23 -7.00 -17.55
CA GLY A 263 -12.46 -6.87 -16.74
C GLY A 263 -12.66 -7.89 -15.63
N ARG A 264 -11.77 -8.90 -15.47
CA ARG A 264 -11.84 -9.88 -14.37
C ARG A 264 -10.97 -9.43 -13.19
N LEU A 265 -11.56 -9.37 -12.00
CA LEU A 265 -10.87 -9.00 -10.77
C LEU A 265 -10.06 -10.17 -10.21
N TRP A 266 -8.84 -9.87 -9.76
CA TRP A 266 -7.96 -10.79 -9.06
C TRP A 266 -7.38 -10.14 -7.81
N LEU A 267 -7.44 -10.83 -6.68
CA LEU A 267 -6.82 -10.41 -5.42
C LEU A 267 -5.41 -11.00 -5.34
N VAL A 268 -4.42 -10.11 -5.24
CA VAL A 268 -3.01 -10.43 -5.38
C VAL A 268 -2.28 -10.38 -4.03
N GLN A 269 -2.79 -9.62 -3.07
CA GLN A 269 -2.32 -9.62 -1.70
C GLN A 269 -3.43 -9.12 -0.75
N LEU A 270 -3.43 -9.62 0.48
CA LEU A 270 -4.18 -9.05 1.60
C LEU A 270 -3.22 -8.90 2.77
N ARG A 271 -3.28 -7.75 3.45
CA ARG A 271 -2.62 -7.55 4.75
C ARG A 271 -3.43 -6.64 5.65
N ALA A 272 -3.09 -6.63 6.93
CA ALA A 272 -3.47 -5.53 7.80
C ALA A 272 -2.68 -4.29 7.37
N ALA A 273 -3.35 -3.17 7.14
CA ALA A 273 -2.70 -1.94 6.73
C ALA A 273 -1.95 -1.32 7.90
N THR A 274 -0.80 -0.71 7.60
CA THR A 274 -0.11 0.17 8.55
C THR A 274 -0.83 1.51 8.59
N ALA A 275 -1.26 1.95 9.77
CA ALA A 275 -1.91 3.24 9.97
C ALA A 275 -1.62 3.81 11.36
N SER A 276 -1.91 5.09 11.58
CA SER A 276 -1.73 5.74 12.88
C SER A 276 -2.61 5.13 13.97
N GLU A 277 -2.26 5.33 15.24
CA GLU A 277 -3.09 4.84 16.35
C GLU A 277 -4.50 5.44 16.34
N ALA A 278 -4.63 6.69 15.90
CA ALA A 278 -5.91 7.38 15.74
C ALA A 278 -6.79 6.66 14.71
N VAL A 279 -6.26 6.38 13.52
CA VAL A 279 -6.99 5.67 12.46
C VAL A 279 -7.39 4.27 12.92
N ARG A 280 -6.48 3.51 13.55
CA ARG A 280 -6.82 2.17 14.08
C ARG A 280 -7.91 2.24 15.16
N THR A 281 -7.92 3.29 15.96
CA THR A 281 -8.96 3.52 16.99
C THR A 281 -10.31 3.83 16.35
N VAL A 282 -10.35 4.72 15.33
CA VAL A 282 -11.58 5.01 14.56
C VAL A 282 -12.14 3.74 13.93
N VAL A 283 -11.30 2.95 13.24
CA VAL A 283 -11.71 1.68 12.61
C VAL A 283 -12.18 0.65 13.63
N THR A 284 -11.59 0.62 14.83
CA THR A 284 -12.04 -0.26 15.93
C THR A 284 -13.42 0.13 16.42
N ILE A 285 -13.67 1.43 16.62
CA ILE A 285 -14.98 1.96 17.02
C ILE A 285 -16.02 1.63 15.96
N ASP A 286 -15.70 1.83 14.69
CA ASP A 286 -16.56 1.52 13.56
C ASP A 286 -16.91 0.01 13.48
N ALA A 287 -15.91 -0.86 13.64
CA ALA A 287 -16.12 -2.31 13.69
C ALA A 287 -17.03 -2.74 14.85
N TRP A 288 -16.88 -2.10 16.02
CA TRP A 288 -17.76 -2.34 17.17
C TRP A 288 -19.19 -1.83 16.92
N ARG A 289 -19.36 -0.60 16.42
CA ARG A 289 -20.66 -0.02 16.05
C ARG A 289 -21.39 -0.85 15.00
N SER A 290 -20.64 -1.52 14.13
CA SER A 290 -21.16 -2.42 13.10
C SER A 290 -21.46 -3.84 13.62
N GLY A 291 -21.28 -4.11 14.92
CA GLY A 291 -21.51 -5.43 15.52
C GLY A 291 -20.46 -6.49 15.16
N LEU A 292 -19.35 -6.11 14.53
CA LEU A 292 -18.27 -7.04 14.14
C LEU A 292 -17.33 -7.37 15.30
N LEU A 293 -17.26 -6.48 16.30
CA LEU A 293 -16.49 -6.66 17.52
C LEU A 293 -17.39 -6.58 18.74
N ASP A 294 -17.16 -7.46 19.71
CA ASP A 294 -17.75 -7.32 21.03
C ASP A 294 -17.12 -6.14 21.79
N ARG A 295 -17.85 -5.63 22.80
CA ARG A 295 -17.41 -4.50 23.62
C ARG A 295 -16.06 -4.72 24.29
N ALA A 296 -15.81 -5.93 24.82
CA ALA A 296 -14.60 -6.21 25.57
C ALA A 296 -13.36 -6.22 24.66
N THR A 297 -13.50 -6.71 23.44
CA THR A 297 -12.46 -6.72 22.41
C THR A 297 -12.22 -5.32 21.85
N ALA A 298 -13.28 -4.53 21.65
CA ALA A 298 -13.16 -3.13 21.24
C ALA A 298 -12.33 -2.33 22.24
N LEU A 299 -12.65 -2.41 23.54
CA LEU A 299 -11.95 -1.70 24.61
C LEU A 299 -10.43 -1.97 24.61
N VAL A 300 -10.03 -3.23 24.45
CA VAL A 300 -8.59 -3.62 24.45
C VAL A 300 -7.85 -3.07 23.22
N ARG A 301 -8.55 -2.81 22.12
CA ARG A 301 -7.94 -2.32 20.87
C ARG A 301 -7.87 -0.79 20.77
N LEU A 302 -8.62 -0.06 21.60
CA LEU A 302 -8.56 1.40 21.62
C LEU A 302 -7.17 1.86 22.09
N SER A 303 -6.60 2.88 21.45
CA SER A 303 -5.39 3.54 21.97
C SER A 303 -5.80 4.65 22.94
N PRO A 304 -5.40 4.57 24.23
CA PRO A 304 -5.61 5.68 25.16
C PRO A 304 -4.87 6.94 24.71
N ARG A 305 -3.68 6.77 24.12
CA ARG A 305 -2.90 7.88 23.59
C ARG A 305 -3.65 8.59 22.46
N ALA A 306 -4.31 7.85 21.57
CA ALA A 306 -5.07 8.45 20.47
C ALA A 306 -6.33 9.19 20.95
N LEU A 307 -7.04 8.66 21.94
CA LEU A 307 -8.25 9.28 22.53
C LEU A 307 -7.94 10.51 23.40
N CYS A 308 -6.70 10.62 23.88
CA CYS A 308 -6.20 11.73 24.67
C CYS A 308 -5.20 12.60 23.90
N ALA A 309 -5.02 12.37 22.60
CA ALA A 309 -4.10 13.13 21.78
C ALA A 309 -4.61 14.56 21.60
N GLU A 310 -3.68 15.49 21.37
CA GLU A 310 -4.01 16.85 20.99
C GLU A 310 -4.81 16.87 19.67
N ASP A 311 -5.61 17.92 19.53
CA ASP A 311 -6.48 18.09 18.39
C ASP A 311 -5.68 18.20 17.07
N ARG A 312 -6.16 17.48 16.06
CA ARG A 312 -5.69 17.63 14.68
C ARG A 312 -6.16 18.97 14.11
N GLN A 313 -5.31 19.60 13.33
CA GLN A 313 -5.68 20.81 12.60
C GLN A 313 -6.29 20.48 11.23
N GLU A 314 -7.42 21.11 10.92
CA GLU A 314 -8.08 21.07 9.62
C GLU A 314 -8.38 22.48 9.13
N ALA A 315 -8.46 22.69 7.82
CA ALA A 315 -8.89 23.97 7.28
C ALA A 315 -10.39 24.17 7.56
N ALA A 316 -10.77 25.38 7.98
CA ALA A 316 -12.16 25.74 8.24
C ALA A 316 -13.04 25.58 6.99
N ALA A 317 -14.23 25.01 7.17
CA ALA A 317 -15.20 24.86 6.08
C ALA A 317 -15.74 26.23 5.61
N GLY A 318 -16.20 26.31 4.35
CA GLY A 318 -16.87 27.49 3.80
C GLY A 318 -15.98 28.69 3.46
N HIS A 319 -14.65 28.51 3.41
CA HIS A 319 -13.68 29.58 3.15
C HIS A 319 -12.87 29.30 1.88
N GLY A 320 -12.51 30.39 1.18
CA GLY A 320 -11.56 30.40 0.06
C GLY A 320 -12.05 29.71 -1.21
N ARG A 321 -11.44 30.06 -2.35
CA ARG A 321 -11.63 29.30 -3.59
C ARG A 321 -10.79 28.03 -3.52
N LEU A 322 -11.41 26.86 -3.67
CA LEU A 322 -10.69 25.60 -3.75
C LEU A 322 -9.85 25.58 -5.04
N LEU A 323 -8.54 25.49 -4.91
CA LEU A 323 -7.61 25.46 -6.03
C LEU A 323 -7.35 24.03 -6.49
N ALA A 324 -7.08 23.12 -5.55
CA ALA A 324 -6.72 21.75 -5.87
C ALA A 324 -7.17 20.74 -4.82
N THR A 325 -7.28 19.49 -5.27
CA THR A 325 -7.48 18.31 -4.41
C THR A 325 -6.44 17.25 -4.76
N GLY A 326 -5.85 16.63 -3.76
CA GLY A 326 -4.87 15.56 -3.90
C GLY A 326 -4.87 14.65 -2.68
N ILE A 327 -3.78 13.90 -2.51
CA ILE A 327 -3.59 13.00 -1.38
C ILE A 327 -2.98 13.78 -0.22
N GLY A 328 -3.66 13.80 0.93
CA GLY A 328 -3.13 14.37 2.17
C GLY A 328 -1.96 13.55 2.71
N ALA A 329 -0.73 13.90 2.35
CA ALA A 329 0.42 13.09 2.70
C ALA A 329 0.81 13.25 4.18
N ALA A 330 0.80 14.48 4.69
CA ALA A 330 1.19 14.80 6.07
C ALA A 330 0.19 15.79 6.66
N GLY A 331 -0.32 15.53 7.86
CA GLY A 331 -1.43 16.29 8.47
C GLY A 331 -1.09 17.74 8.83
N GLY A 332 -2.12 18.52 9.09
CA GLY A 332 -2.06 19.92 9.53
C GLY A 332 -2.50 20.93 8.46
N VAL A 333 -2.38 22.21 8.79
CA VAL A 333 -2.74 23.34 7.93
C VAL A 333 -1.59 24.33 7.87
N ALA A 334 -1.18 24.72 6.67
CA ALA A 334 -0.17 25.73 6.46
C ALA A 334 -0.65 26.74 5.42
N THR A 335 -0.47 28.03 5.70
CA THR A 335 -0.71 29.11 4.75
C THR A 335 0.60 29.79 4.43
N GLY A 336 0.91 29.97 3.16
CA GLY A 336 2.13 30.64 2.76
C GLY A 336 2.14 31.09 1.31
N ARG A 337 3.17 31.88 0.98
CA ARG A 337 3.46 32.30 -0.39
C ARG A 337 3.93 31.11 -1.21
N VAL A 338 3.37 30.93 -2.41
CA VAL A 338 3.82 29.88 -3.33
C VAL A 338 5.24 30.17 -3.84
N VAL A 339 6.11 29.17 -3.73
CA VAL A 339 7.46 29.13 -4.31
C VAL A 339 7.61 27.84 -5.10
N ARG A 340 8.41 27.85 -6.16
CA ARG A 340 8.56 26.72 -7.11
C ARG A 340 9.96 26.12 -7.15
N THR A 341 10.94 26.82 -6.60
CA THR A 341 12.31 26.32 -6.51
C THR A 341 12.82 26.37 -5.07
N VAL A 342 13.88 25.60 -4.81
CA VAL A 342 14.56 25.60 -3.52
C VAL A 342 15.17 26.97 -3.24
N GLU A 343 15.75 27.62 -4.25
CA GLU A 343 16.33 28.96 -4.15
C GLU A 343 15.28 30.00 -3.76
N GLU A 344 14.07 29.93 -4.32
CA GLU A 344 12.97 30.81 -3.94
C GLU A 344 12.52 30.57 -2.49
N ALA A 345 12.44 29.31 -2.06
CA ALA A 345 12.10 28.97 -0.68
C ALA A 345 13.15 29.50 0.32
N LEU A 346 14.44 29.39 -0.03
CA LEU A 346 15.56 29.89 0.77
C LEU A 346 15.65 31.42 0.77
N ALA A 347 15.34 32.07 -0.35
CA ALA A 347 15.34 33.53 -0.46
C ALA A 347 14.28 34.20 0.45
N HIS A 348 13.21 33.47 0.77
CA HIS A 348 12.15 33.90 1.69
C HIS A 348 12.29 33.24 3.07
N ALA A 349 13.53 32.97 3.50
CA ALA A 349 13.79 32.37 4.81
C ALA A 349 13.17 33.21 5.94
N GLY A 350 12.33 32.58 6.76
CA GLY A 350 11.60 33.22 7.87
C GLY A 350 10.18 33.66 7.52
N GLU A 351 9.80 33.66 6.24
CA GLU A 351 8.41 33.84 5.81
C GLU A 351 7.73 32.47 5.61
N PRO A 352 6.41 32.35 5.86
CA PRO A 352 5.71 31.11 5.58
C PRO A 352 5.56 30.95 4.06
N VAL A 353 6.28 29.97 3.50
CA VAL A 353 6.20 29.60 2.08
C VAL A 353 5.57 28.23 1.88
N VAL A 354 4.96 28.03 0.71
CA VAL A 354 4.42 26.75 0.26
C VAL A 354 5.18 26.34 -1.00
N LEU A 355 5.94 25.26 -0.90
CA LEU A 355 6.72 24.74 -2.02
C LEU A 355 5.82 23.91 -2.95
N LEU A 356 5.63 24.39 -4.18
CA LEU A 356 4.93 23.73 -5.26
C LEU A 356 5.95 23.14 -6.24
N ARG A 357 5.94 21.83 -6.42
CA ARG A 357 6.85 21.14 -7.36
C ARG A 357 6.08 20.15 -8.25
N PRO A 358 6.54 19.84 -9.47
CA PRO A 358 5.99 18.70 -10.21
C PRO A 358 6.15 17.39 -9.42
N THR A 359 7.39 17.11 -9.00
CA THR A 359 7.81 16.06 -8.08
C THR A 359 8.95 16.60 -7.21
N THR A 360 9.24 15.95 -6.08
CA THR A 360 10.40 16.29 -5.26
C THR A 360 11.46 15.20 -5.37
N GLU A 361 12.73 15.61 -5.36
CA GLU A 361 13.90 14.74 -5.29
C GLU A 361 14.68 14.98 -3.98
N PRO A 362 15.66 14.13 -3.62
CA PRO A 362 16.48 14.33 -2.42
C PRO A 362 17.14 15.72 -2.34
N GLU A 363 17.45 16.33 -3.48
CA GLU A 363 18.02 17.68 -3.58
C GLU A 363 17.05 18.78 -3.10
N ASP A 364 15.73 18.53 -3.16
CA ASP A 364 14.70 19.47 -2.72
C ASP A 364 14.57 19.55 -1.19
N PHE A 365 15.28 18.70 -0.43
CA PHE A 365 15.16 18.56 1.03
C PHE A 365 15.28 19.88 1.80
N LEU A 366 16.22 20.75 1.40
CA LEU A 366 16.41 22.07 2.03
C LEU A 366 15.18 22.98 1.83
N GLY A 367 14.64 23.00 0.61
CA GLY A 367 13.43 23.77 0.29
C GLY A 367 12.21 23.24 1.05
N MET A 368 12.08 21.92 1.15
CA MET A 368 11.01 21.27 1.94
C MET A 368 11.09 21.62 3.42
N THR A 369 12.30 21.62 3.99
CA THR A 369 12.55 21.95 5.40
C THR A 369 12.16 23.39 5.73
N GLN A 370 12.48 24.33 4.83
CA GLN A 370 12.17 25.75 4.97
C GLN A 370 10.68 26.07 4.76
N SER A 371 9.96 25.18 4.07
CA SER A 371 8.56 25.42 3.72
C SER A 371 7.60 25.16 4.88
N ALA A 372 6.57 26.00 4.97
CA ALA A 372 5.46 25.79 5.90
C ALA A 372 4.54 24.66 5.42
N GLY A 373 4.38 24.49 4.11
CA GLY A 373 3.61 23.40 3.50
C GLY A 373 4.14 23.00 2.12
N ILE A 374 3.75 21.83 1.64
CA ILE A 374 4.28 21.24 0.41
C ILE A 374 3.12 20.81 -0.50
N ILE A 375 3.23 21.10 -1.80
CA ILE A 375 2.31 20.64 -2.83
C ILE A 375 3.12 19.98 -3.94
N THR A 376 2.75 18.77 -4.35
CA THR A 376 3.28 18.18 -5.59
C THR A 376 2.19 17.86 -6.60
N LEU A 377 2.48 18.06 -7.90
CA LEU A 377 1.56 17.71 -8.99
C LEU A 377 1.48 16.19 -9.18
N ALA A 378 2.59 15.49 -8.89
CA ALA A 378 2.65 14.04 -8.95
C ALA A 378 3.13 13.38 -7.66
N GLY A 379 2.74 12.11 -7.52
CA GLY A 379 3.11 11.26 -6.40
C GLY A 379 1.90 10.69 -5.64
N GLY A 380 2.05 9.46 -5.16
CA GLY A 380 1.09 8.79 -4.27
C GLY A 380 1.53 8.82 -2.80
N PHE A 381 0.87 8.02 -1.96
CA PHE A 381 1.18 7.90 -0.53
C PHE A 381 2.65 7.60 -0.19
N GLY A 382 3.33 6.86 -1.07
CA GLY A 382 4.73 6.44 -0.91
C GLY A 382 5.77 7.31 -1.64
N SER A 383 5.35 8.43 -2.25
CA SER A 383 6.28 9.32 -2.96
C SER A 383 7.31 9.97 -2.02
N HIS A 384 8.47 10.39 -2.56
CA HIS A 384 9.50 11.11 -1.80
C HIS A 384 8.92 12.28 -1.00
N ALA A 385 8.10 13.11 -1.66
CA ALA A 385 7.40 14.23 -1.03
C ALA A 385 6.58 13.80 0.19
N ALA A 386 5.84 12.70 0.06
CA ALA A 386 4.97 12.21 1.12
C ALA A 386 5.74 11.64 2.31
N VAL A 387 6.86 10.96 2.07
CA VAL A 387 7.71 10.41 3.14
C VAL A 387 8.39 11.55 3.91
N VAL A 388 9.10 12.43 3.20
CA VAL A 388 9.88 13.50 3.83
C VAL A 388 8.98 14.52 4.53
N ALA A 389 7.82 14.87 3.96
CA ALA A 389 6.88 15.78 4.62
C ALA A 389 6.38 15.26 5.97
N ARG A 390 6.15 13.93 6.10
CA ARG A 390 5.77 13.31 7.37
C ARG A 390 6.89 13.36 8.39
N GLU A 391 8.13 13.09 7.96
CA GLU A 391 9.31 13.16 8.82
C GLU A 391 9.55 14.58 9.35
N LEU A 392 9.33 15.59 8.51
CA LEU A 392 9.46 17.00 8.87
C LEU A 392 8.24 17.56 9.62
N GLY A 393 7.13 16.82 9.69
CA GLY A 393 5.87 17.31 10.26
C GLY A 393 5.27 18.49 9.50
N ARG A 394 5.49 18.59 8.18
CA ARG A 394 4.99 19.67 7.34
C ARG A 394 3.71 19.26 6.63
N PRO A 395 2.61 20.05 6.70
CA PRO A 395 1.40 19.78 5.94
C PRO A 395 1.69 19.62 4.44
N ALA A 396 1.28 18.49 3.86
CA ALA A 396 1.58 18.19 2.47
C ALA A 396 0.39 17.58 1.72
N VAL A 397 0.23 18.01 0.47
CA VAL A 397 -0.72 17.45 -0.50
C VAL A 397 0.06 17.01 -1.74
N VAL A 398 0.08 15.70 -2.01
CA VAL A 398 0.79 15.11 -3.15
C VAL A 398 -0.19 14.67 -4.23
N GLY A 399 0.26 14.64 -5.49
CA GLY A 399 -0.61 14.27 -6.60
C GLY A 399 -1.78 15.26 -6.78
N ALA A 400 -1.54 16.54 -6.49
CA ALA A 400 -2.55 17.58 -6.46
C ALA A 400 -3.10 17.86 -7.86
N ARG A 401 -4.42 17.69 -8.02
CA ARG A 401 -5.15 18.03 -9.24
C ARG A 401 -5.80 19.40 -9.06
N PHE A 402 -5.30 20.36 -9.81
CA PHE A 402 -5.83 21.71 -9.82
C PHE A 402 -7.13 21.78 -10.63
N THR A 403 -8.06 22.60 -10.16
CA THR A 403 -9.33 22.89 -10.83
C THR A 403 -9.11 23.63 -12.15
N ASP A 404 -8.09 24.49 -12.18
CA ASP A 404 -7.54 25.13 -13.37
C ASP A 404 -6.19 24.49 -13.70
N PRO A 405 -6.08 23.72 -14.81
CA PRO A 405 -4.84 23.03 -15.19
C PRO A 405 -3.64 23.95 -15.44
N ASP A 406 -3.88 25.21 -15.82
CA ASP A 406 -2.80 26.16 -16.15
C ASP A 406 -2.31 26.92 -14.91
N TRP A 407 -3.02 26.81 -13.78
CA TRP A 407 -2.69 27.48 -12.53
C TRP A 407 -1.27 27.17 -12.01
N PRO A 408 -0.79 25.92 -12.01
CA PRO A 408 0.57 25.63 -11.51
C PRO A 408 1.67 26.38 -12.26
N ASP A 409 1.50 26.55 -13.58
CA ASP A 409 2.49 27.14 -14.48
C ASP A 409 2.31 28.65 -14.69
N ALA A 410 1.14 29.19 -14.36
CA ALA A 410 0.86 30.60 -14.51
C ALA A 410 1.74 31.47 -13.57
N PRO A 411 2.19 32.65 -14.04
CA PRO A 411 3.00 33.57 -13.25
C PRO A 411 2.18 34.20 -12.12
N HIS A 412 2.05 33.47 -11.02
CA HIS A 412 1.37 33.89 -9.82
C HIS A 412 2.36 34.60 -8.88
N ALA A 413 2.67 35.85 -9.17
CA ALA A 413 3.50 36.65 -8.28
C ALA A 413 2.84 36.73 -6.89
N ALA A 414 3.51 36.19 -5.87
CA ALA A 414 3.12 36.30 -4.47
C ALA A 414 1.75 35.67 -4.09
N ALA A 415 1.21 34.75 -4.89
CA ALA A 415 -0.05 34.09 -4.52
C ALA A 415 0.13 33.36 -3.19
N THR A 416 -0.69 33.75 -2.21
CA THR A 416 -0.79 33.05 -0.94
C THR A 416 -1.78 31.90 -1.11
N VAL A 417 -1.40 30.71 -0.64
CA VAL A 417 -2.28 29.55 -0.63
C VAL A 417 -2.31 28.92 0.75
N THR A 418 -3.39 28.20 1.02
CA THR A 418 -3.50 27.36 2.22
C THR A 418 -3.54 25.89 1.81
N VAL A 419 -2.65 25.11 2.39
CA VAL A 419 -2.53 23.67 2.23
C VAL A 419 -3.07 23.00 3.48
N CYS A 420 -4.07 22.14 3.34
CA CYS A 420 -4.50 21.25 4.41
C CYS A 420 -4.13 19.81 4.07
N GLY A 421 -3.02 19.36 4.63
CA GLY A 421 -2.56 18.00 4.43
C GLY A 421 -3.40 16.96 5.19
N THR A 422 -4.23 17.38 6.16
CA THR A 422 -5.23 16.50 6.80
C THR A 422 -6.36 16.10 5.84
N THR A 423 -6.78 17.03 4.96
CA THR A 423 -7.94 16.81 4.06
C THR A 423 -7.54 16.62 2.60
N GLY A 424 -6.26 16.80 2.25
CA GLY A 424 -5.78 16.69 0.88
C GLY A 424 -6.21 17.86 -0.01
N ARG A 425 -6.47 19.04 0.55
CA ARG A 425 -7.06 20.17 -0.18
C ARG A 425 -6.19 21.41 -0.12
N VAL A 426 -6.25 22.21 -1.19
CA VAL A 426 -5.51 23.47 -1.34
C VAL A 426 -6.47 24.58 -1.72
N TRP A 427 -6.39 25.73 -1.05
CA TRP A 427 -7.22 26.90 -1.28
C TRP A 427 -6.39 28.12 -1.63
N GLU A 428 -7.02 29.03 -2.37
CA GLU A 428 -6.50 30.37 -2.61
C GLU A 428 -6.64 31.22 -1.34
N GLY A 429 -5.58 31.95 -1.01
CA GLY A 429 -5.52 32.82 0.14
C GLY A 429 -5.33 32.07 1.46
N ARG A 430 -5.63 32.78 2.56
CA ARG A 430 -5.54 32.26 3.93
C ARG A 430 -6.87 31.61 4.33
N VAL A 431 -6.81 30.35 4.76
CA VAL A 431 -7.93 29.65 5.40
C VAL A 431 -7.54 29.36 6.85
N PRO A 432 -8.36 29.76 7.85
CA PRO A 432 -8.06 29.48 9.26
C PRO A 432 -7.99 27.97 9.54
N ALA A 433 -7.10 27.59 10.45
CA ALA A 433 -7.08 26.25 11.00
C ALA A 433 -8.10 26.13 12.14
N VAL A 434 -8.85 25.04 12.17
CA VAL A 434 -9.68 24.62 13.30
C VAL A 434 -9.07 23.37 13.93
N SER A 435 -9.07 23.35 15.25
CA SER A 435 -8.71 22.17 16.03
C SER A 435 -9.90 21.22 16.10
N ARG A 436 -9.67 19.95 15.80
CA ARG A 436 -10.64 18.87 15.97
C ARG A 436 -9.99 17.71 16.72
N PRO A 437 -10.74 16.95 17.50
CA PRO A 437 -10.20 15.73 18.11
C PRO A 437 -9.58 14.81 17.05
N ALA A 438 -8.41 14.26 17.35
CA ALA A 438 -7.79 13.25 16.49
C ALA A 438 -8.73 12.06 16.29
N VAL A 439 -9.47 11.70 17.35
CA VAL A 439 -10.53 10.70 17.37
C VAL A 439 -11.70 11.27 18.18
N ASP A 440 -12.92 11.19 17.63
CA ASP A 440 -14.12 11.57 18.38
C ASP A 440 -14.33 10.61 19.57
N TRP A 441 -14.63 11.16 20.75
CA TRP A 441 -14.88 10.34 21.93
C TRP A 441 -16.11 9.45 21.75
N PRO A 442 -15.99 8.11 21.80
CA PRO A 442 -17.11 7.20 21.59
C PRO A 442 -17.95 7.08 22.86
N ALA A 443 -18.84 8.04 23.09
CA ALA A 443 -19.68 8.09 24.29
C ALA A 443 -20.60 6.86 24.43
N ASP A 444 -21.02 6.29 23.31
CA ASP A 444 -21.76 5.04 23.21
C ASP A 444 -21.00 3.81 23.73
N LEU A 445 -19.66 3.85 23.72
CA LEU A 445 -18.80 2.77 24.19
C LEU A 445 -18.24 3.03 25.61
N LEU A 446 -17.82 4.26 25.87
CA LEU A 446 -17.05 4.67 27.05
C LEU A 446 -17.87 5.46 28.08
N GLY A 447 -19.09 5.86 27.76
CA GLY A 447 -19.87 6.86 28.50
C GLY A 447 -19.44 8.28 28.15
N ASP A 448 -20.06 9.28 28.76
CA ASP A 448 -19.80 10.70 28.47
C ASP A 448 -18.32 11.06 28.60
N ALA A 449 -17.87 11.98 27.74
CA ALA A 449 -16.49 12.43 27.72
C ALA A 449 -16.18 13.20 29.01
N PRO A 450 -15.20 12.76 29.83
CA PRO A 450 -14.74 13.56 30.95
C PRO A 450 -13.92 14.76 30.42
N PRO A 451 -13.66 15.77 31.27
CA PRO A 451 -12.71 16.83 30.94
C PRO A 451 -11.38 16.27 30.41
N ASP A 452 -10.72 16.96 29.49
CA ASP A 452 -9.57 16.42 28.75
C ASP A 452 -8.45 15.87 29.65
N GLY A 453 -8.19 16.52 30.79
CA GLY A 453 -7.20 16.08 31.78
C GLY A 453 -7.57 14.79 32.53
N GLU A 454 -8.85 14.40 32.53
CA GLU A 454 -9.38 13.23 33.25
C GLU A 454 -9.60 12.01 32.34
N ARG A 455 -9.58 12.19 31.01
CA ARG A 455 -9.72 11.11 30.02
C ARG A 455 -8.75 9.94 30.26
N PRO A 456 -7.44 10.16 30.58
CA PRO A 456 -6.52 9.05 30.84
C PRO A 456 -6.86 8.23 32.09
N ALA A 457 -7.38 8.86 33.14
CA ALA A 457 -7.80 8.16 34.35
C ALA A 457 -9.03 7.28 34.07
N ARG A 458 -10.04 7.86 33.38
CA ARG A 458 -11.26 7.15 33.01
C ARG A 458 -11.00 5.92 32.14
N LEU A 459 -10.12 6.05 31.14
CA LEU A 459 -9.76 4.92 30.27
C LEU A 459 -9.07 3.79 31.04
N ARG A 460 -8.19 4.11 32.00
CA ARG A 460 -7.55 3.10 32.85
C ARG A 460 -8.56 2.34 33.70
N GLU A 461 -9.56 3.01 34.27
CA GLU A 461 -10.62 2.36 35.04
C GLU A 461 -11.44 1.39 34.18
N LEU A 462 -11.84 1.82 32.97
CA LEU A 462 -12.63 1.01 32.06
C LEU A 462 -11.87 -0.24 31.58
N LEU A 463 -10.58 -0.09 31.28
CA LEU A 463 -9.72 -1.22 30.91
C LEU A 463 -9.53 -2.20 32.07
N ALA A 464 -9.28 -1.70 33.29
CA ALA A 464 -9.13 -2.54 34.48
C ALA A 464 -10.43 -3.28 34.86
N ALA A 465 -11.59 -2.64 34.70
CA ALA A 465 -12.89 -3.29 34.90
C ALA A 465 -13.14 -4.40 33.87
N ASN A 466 -12.75 -4.18 32.61
CA ASN A 466 -12.87 -5.16 31.53
C ASN A 466 -11.99 -6.40 31.77
N GLU A 467 -10.77 -6.22 32.29
CA GLU A 467 -9.90 -7.34 32.67
C GLU A 467 -10.47 -8.17 33.83
N LYS A 468 -11.08 -7.52 34.82
CA LYS A 468 -11.74 -8.21 35.95
C LYS A 468 -12.96 -9.02 35.54
N GLY A 469 -13.72 -8.56 34.53
CA GLY A 469 -14.89 -9.29 34.01
C GLY A 469 -14.56 -10.45 33.06
N ARG A 470 -13.29 -10.58 32.63
CA ARG A 470 -12.79 -11.69 31.79
C ARG A 470 -12.17 -12.84 32.58
N ARG A 471 -11.83 -12.61 33.85
CA ARG A 471 -11.38 -13.64 34.80
C ARG A 471 -12.59 -14.21 35.53
#